data_AF-A0A2A2T1J5-F1
#
_entry.id   AF-A0A2A2T1J5-F1
#
_cell.length_a   1.000
_cell.length_b   1.000
_cell.length_c   1.000
_cell.angle_alpha   90.00
_cell.angle_beta   90.00
_cell.angle_gamma   90.00
#
_symmetry.space_group_name_H-M   'P 1'
#
loop_
_entity.id
_entity.type
_entity.pdbx_description
1 polymer ?
#
loop_
_entity_poly.entity_id
_entity_poly.type
_entity_poly.pdbx_seq_one_letter_code
_entity_poly.pdbx_strand_id
1 'polypeptide(L)'
;MVVIPIVFMWLCYLGLSLWLARIFNKMARDEKHRFKYPGLIVMLIMWLPVLWDAPLQEVKYRKLCREEAGLTVFKTAEKWDHENGGVLKYLKPIENSEMIGVDNDSFRIPLNDRIYYDIFHIQRGYGLIERRDDVVDAKTGEVMLRYVDFDAGPLHHIPSFGRIWMNKPSCRYNKEIPRSSEILSMKSKFLGMKSKFKGG
;
A
#
# COMPACT_ATOMS: atom_id res chain seq x y z
N MET A 1 5.94 23.03 23.22
CA MET A 1 4.63 23.42 23.78
C MET A 1 3.47 22.46 23.45
N VAL A 2 3.72 21.28 22.82
CA VAL A 2 2.64 20.33 22.46
C VAL A 2 2.31 19.34 23.59
N VAL A 3 3.18 19.20 24.59
CA VAL A 3 3.03 18.19 25.66
C VAL A 3 1.86 18.51 26.61
N ILE A 4 1.69 19.78 27.00
CA ILE A 4 0.64 20.21 27.93
C ILE A 4 -0.79 19.91 27.41
N PRO A 5 -1.17 20.28 26.17
CA PRO A 5 -2.50 19.96 25.66
C PRO A 5 -2.74 18.46 25.50
N ILE A 6 -1.70 17.68 25.15
CA ILE A 6 -1.80 16.22 25.09
C ILE A 6 -2.12 15.66 26.49
N VAL A 7 -1.38 16.05 27.51
CA VAL A 7 -1.59 15.58 28.89
C VAL A 7 -2.99 15.98 29.39
N PHE A 8 -3.42 17.22 29.13
CA PHE A 8 -4.76 17.70 29.52
C PHE A 8 -5.88 16.91 28.84
N MET A 9 -5.75 16.61 27.54
CA MET A 9 -6.69 15.77 26.80
C MET A 9 -6.78 14.37 27.41
N TRP A 10 -5.65 13.74 27.76
CA TRP A 10 -5.64 12.42 28.41
C TRP A 10 -6.29 12.44 29.79
N LEU A 11 -6.09 13.50 30.58
CA LEU A 11 -6.75 13.67 31.88
C LEU A 11 -8.27 13.83 31.72
N CYS A 12 -8.73 14.62 30.74
CA CYS A 12 -10.16 14.75 30.44
C CYS A 12 -10.76 13.43 29.99
N TYR A 13 -10.07 12.69 29.12
CA TYR A 13 -10.50 11.37 28.65
C TYR A 13 -10.60 10.35 29.80
N LEU A 14 -9.64 10.34 30.73
CA LEU A 14 -9.66 9.49 31.91
C LEU A 14 -10.76 9.91 32.90
N GLY A 15 -10.99 11.21 33.07
CA GLY A 15 -12.10 11.73 33.87
C GLY A 15 -13.46 11.29 33.33
N LEU A 16 -13.65 11.41 32.00
CA LEU A 16 -14.87 10.97 31.31
C LEU A 16 -15.07 9.46 31.45
N SER A 17 -14.01 8.66 31.30
CA SER A 17 -14.10 7.20 31.41
C SER A 17 -14.52 6.74 32.81
N LEU A 18 -13.94 7.33 33.86
CA LEU A 18 -14.30 7.05 35.25
C LEU A 18 -15.72 7.52 35.57
N TRP A 19 -16.14 8.66 35.03
CA TRP A 19 -17.49 9.20 35.20
C TRP A 19 -18.54 8.28 34.54
N LEU A 20 -18.33 7.87 33.30
CA LEU A 20 -19.18 6.90 32.60
C LEU A 20 -19.24 5.57 33.35
N ALA A 21 -18.10 5.03 33.76
CA ALA A 21 -18.05 3.77 34.51
C ALA A 21 -18.85 3.85 35.82
N ARG A 22 -18.80 4.97 36.55
CA ARG A 22 -19.60 5.17 37.77
C ARG A 22 -21.09 5.22 37.50
N ILE A 23 -21.53 5.94 36.46
CA ILE A 23 -22.95 6.04 36.09
C ILE A 23 -23.49 4.68 35.71
N PHE A 24 -22.80 3.96 34.83
CA PHE A 24 -23.25 2.64 34.37
C PHE A 24 -23.21 1.60 35.50
N ASN A 25 -22.26 1.67 36.43
CA ASN A 25 -22.23 0.77 37.60
C ASN A 25 -23.37 1.09 38.59
N LYS A 26 -23.71 2.37 38.79
CA LYS A 26 -24.86 2.76 39.61
C LYS A 26 -26.17 2.28 39.00
N MET A 27 -26.38 2.53 37.72
CA MET A 27 -27.57 2.12 36.97
C MET A 27 -27.73 0.59 36.93
N ALA A 28 -26.64 -0.16 36.79
CA ALA A 28 -26.66 -1.62 36.85
C ALA A 28 -27.02 -2.20 38.23
N ARG A 29 -26.87 -1.44 39.31
CA ARG A 29 -27.30 -1.84 40.67
C ARG A 29 -28.76 -1.49 40.96
N ASP A 30 -29.25 -0.41 40.36
CA ASP A 30 -30.58 0.14 40.62
C ASP A 30 -31.67 -0.53 39.74
N GLU A 31 -31.34 -1.07 38.57
CA GLU A 31 -32.31 -1.75 37.70
C GLU A 31 -32.62 -3.20 38.13
N LYS A 32 -33.91 -3.48 38.34
CA LYS A 32 -34.47 -4.84 38.51
C LYS A 32 -34.20 -5.75 37.30
N HIS A 33 -33.93 -5.17 36.14
CA HIS A 33 -33.55 -5.90 34.93
C HIS A 33 -32.04 -5.95 34.88
N ARG A 34 -31.47 -7.14 35.14
CA ARG A 34 -30.04 -7.44 35.05
C ARG A 34 -29.50 -6.98 33.70
N PHE A 35 -28.97 -5.77 33.65
CA PHE A 35 -28.25 -5.27 32.51
C PHE A 35 -26.96 -6.10 32.43
N LYS A 36 -26.92 -7.09 31.53
CA LYS A 36 -25.89 -8.15 31.59
C LYS A 36 -24.48 -7.65 31.26
N TYR A 37 -24.34 -6.53 30.54
CA TYR A 37 -23.04 -6.07 30.01
C TYR A 37 -22.83 -4.53 29.99
N PRO A 38 -23.01 -3.80 31.11
CA PRO A 38 -22.78 -2.35 31.16
C PRO A 38 -21.32 -1.98 30.80
N GLY A 39 -20.36 -2.85 31.12
CA GLY A 39 -18.95 -2.65 30.76
C GLY A 39 -18.70 -2.67 29.24
N LEU A 40 -19.47 -3.43 28.46
CA LEU A 40 -19.33 -3.50 27.01
C LEU A 40 -19.79 -2.21 26.34
N ILE A 41 -20.84 -1.56 26.87
CA ILE A 41 -21.30 -0.26 26.38
C ILE A 41 -20.25 0.82 26.62
N VAL A 42 -19.69 0.89 27.84
CA VAL A 42 -18.61 1.85 28.15
C VAL A 42 -17.40 1.59 27.26
N MET A 43 -17.02 0.32 27.07
CA MET A 43 -15.94 -0.04 26.14
C MET A 43 -16.22 0.46 24.72
N LEU A 44 -17.42 0.23 24.17
CA LEU A 44 -17.77 0.70 22.82
C LEU A 44 -17.72 2.22 22.72
N ILE A 45 -18.30 2.96 23.68
CA ILE A 45 -18.30 4.43 23.67
C ILE A 45 -16.88 4.99 23.68
N MET A 46 -15.99 4.38 24.46
CA MET A 46 -14.60 4.84 24.58
C MET A 46 -13.76 4.47 23.35
N TRP A 47 -13.95 3.28 22.78
CA TRP A 47 -13.12 2.77 21.68
C TRP A 47 -13.61 3.18 20.29
N LEU A 48 -14.90 3.42 20.09
CA LEU A 48 -15.45 3.82 18.78
C LEU A 48 -14.81 5.10 18.22
N PRO A 49 -14.63 6.20 18.98
CA PRO A 49 -13.94 7.39 18.50
C PRO A 49 -12.45 7.18 18.25
N VAL A 50 -11.82 6.17 18.85
CA VAL A 50 -10.41 5.83 18.62
C VAL A 50 -10.27 4.98 17.35
N LEU A 51 -11.21 4.08 17.10
CA LEU A 51 -11.22 3.12 16.00
C LEU A 51 -12.07 3.56 14.80
N TRP A 52 -12.56 4.80 14.79
CA TRP A 52 -13.49 5.29 13.75
C TRP A 52 -12.91 5.26 12.34
N ASP A 53 -11.59 5.37 12.22
CA ASP A 53 -10.85 5.38 10.95
C ASP A 53 -10.63 3.98 10.37
N ALA A 54 -10.61 2.95 11.23
CA ALA A 54 -10.41 1.57 10.84
C ALA A 54 -11.43 1.04 9.81
N PRO A 55 -12.76 1.22 9.98
CA PRO A 55 -13.73 0.75 9.00
C PRO A 55 -13.62 1.53 7.68
N LEU A 56 -13.37 2.84 7.73
CA LEU A 56 -13.22 3.67 6.52
C LEU A 56 -11.99 3.25 5.71
N GLN A 57 -10.88 2.99 6.39
CA GLN A 57 -9.67 2.48 5.77
C GLN A 57 -9.90 1.11 5.15
N GLU A 58 -10.57 0.19 5.85
CA GLU A 58 -10.86 -1.17 5.33
C GLU A 58 -11.72 -1.12 4.06
N VAL A 59 -12.78 -0.30 4.06
CA VAL A 59 -13.64 -0.11 2.88
C VAL A 59 -12.83 0.41 1.69
N LYS A 60 -12.00 1.43 1.92
CA LYS A 60 -11.17 2.02 0.87
C LYS A 60 -10.11 1.05 0.36
N TYR A 61 -9.42 0.36 1.26
CA TYR A 61 -8.42 -0.67 0.92
C TYR A 61 -9.03 -1.76 0.04
N ARG A 62 -10.19 -2.32 0.43
CA ARG A 62 -10.88 -3.35 -0.37
C ARG A 62 -11.30 -2.86 -1.74
N LYS A 63 -11.75 -1.61 -1.83
CA LYS A 63 -12.15 -1.00 -3.11
C LYS A 63 -10.94 -0.87 -4.03
N LEU A 64 -9.85 -0.28 -3.54
CA LEU A 64 -8.60 -0.10 -4.30
C LEU A 64 -8.00 -1.44 -4.74
N CYS A 65 -7.93 -2.43 -3.83
CA CYS A 65 -7.48 -3.78 -4.17
C CYS A 65 -8.39 -4.51 -5.19
N ARG A 66 -9.64 -4.07 -5.33
CA ARG A 66 -10.58 -4.68 -6.27
C ARG A 66 -10.54 -4.02 -7.65
N GLU A 67 -10.48 -2.71 -7.67
CA GLU A 67 -10.68 -1.90 -8.88
C GLU A 67 -9.36 -1.47 -9.52
N GLU A 68 -8.33 -1.16 -8.73
CA GLU A 68 -7.11 -0.51 -9.21
C GLU A 68 -5.86 -1.39 -9.09
N ALA A 69 -5.83 -2.34 -8.14
CA ALA A 69 -4.66 -3.19 -7.94
C ALA A 69 -4.54 -4.27 -9.02
N GLY A 70 -3.31 -4.50 -9.47
CA GLY A 70 -2.98 -5.55 -10.41
C GLY A 70 -2.02 -5.10 -11.50
N LEU A 71 -1.90 -5.95 -12.51
CA LEU A 71 -1.04 -5.74 -13.66
C LEU A 71 -1.87 -5.26 -14.86
N THR A 72 -1.54 -4.09 -15.37
CA THR A 72 -2.07 -3.56 -16.63
C THR A 72 -0.98 -3.62 -17.70
N VAL A 73 -1.22 -4.37 -18.77
CA VAL A 73 -0.31 -4.47 -19.91
C VAL A 73 -0.86 -3.60 -21.04
N PHE A 74 -0.23 -2.46 -21.29
CA PHE A 74 -0.58 -1.58 -22.41
C PHE A 74 0.04 -2.07 -23.72
N LYS A 75 1.29 -2.54 -23.64
CA LYS A 75 2.05 -3.04 -24.78
C LYS A 75 2.87 -4.26 -24.38
N THR A 76 2.74 -5.33 -25.16
CA THR A 76 3.56 -6.52 -24.99
C THR A 76 4.97 -6.28 -25.54
N ALA A 77 5.96 -7.01 -25.01
CA ALA A 77 7.33 -6.95 -25.49
C ALA A 77 7.45 -7.19 -27.01
N GLU A 78 6.69 -8.16 -27.53
CA GLU A 78 6.70 -8.55 -28.95
C GLU A 78 6.12 -7.44 -29.85
N LYS A 79 5.03 -6.80 -29.41
CA LYS A 79 4.44 -5.67 -30.13
C LYS A 79 5.37 -4.47 -30.13
N TRP A 80 5.98 -4.17 -28.99
CA TRP A 80 6.98 -3.09 -28.89
C TRP A 80 8.20 -3.35 -29.78
N ASP A 81 8.71 -4.59 -29.81
CA ASP A 81 9.85 -4.97 -30.65
C ASP A 81 9.55 -4.85 -32.14
N HIS A 82 8.37 -5.30 -32.58
CA HIS A 82 7.92 -5.16 -33.96
C HIS A 82 7.82 -3.69 -34.39
N GLU A 83 7.28 -2.82 -33.52
CA GLU A 83 7.17 -1.38 -33.78
C GLU A 83 8.52 -0.66 -33.78
N ASN A 84 9.52 -1.19 -33.08
CA ASN A 84 10.86 -0.60 -32.97
C ASN A 84 11.91 -1.29 -33.85
N GLY A 85 11.52 -2.19 -34.76
CA GLY A 85 12.42 -2.79 -35.75
C GLY A 85 13.31 -3.92 -35.22
N GLY A 86 12.86 -4.69 -34.23
CA GLY A 86 13.59 -5.87 -33.75
C GLY A 86 14.74 -5.55 -32.79
N VAL A 87 14.75 -4.34 -32.20
CA VAL A 87 15.84 -3.84 -31.36
C VAL A 87 16.01 -4.63 -30.07
N LEU A 88 14.97 -5.34 -29.61
CA LEU A 88 15.00 -6.14 -28.38
C LEU A 88 16.16 -7.16 -28.37
N LYS A 89 16.55 -7.68 -29.54
CA LYS A 89 17.68 -8.62 -29.70
C LYS A 89 19.04 -8.03 -29.32
N TYR A 90 19.19 -6.71 -29.43
CA TYR A 90 20.46 -6.01 -29.24
C TYR A 90 20.55 -5.31 -27.88
N LEU A 91 19.43 -5.17 -27.16
CA LEU A 91 19.40 -4.55 -25.85
C LEU A 91 20.15 -5.43 -24.85
N LYS A 92 21.14 -4.82 -24.19
CA LYS A 92 21.89 -5.45 -23.10
C LYS A 92 21.43 -4.88 -21.77
N PRO A 93 21.27 -5.72 -20.74
CA PRO A 93 21.01 -5.20 -19.40
C PRO A 93 22.18 -4.37 -18.93
N ILE A 94 21.91 -3.26 -18.24
CA ILE A 94 22.94 -2.49 -17.56
C ILE A 94 23.34 -3.26 -16.30
N GLU A 95 24.61 -3.68 -16.24
CA GLU A 95 25.18 -4.25 -15.03
C GLU A 95 25.34 -3.15 -13.97
N ASN A 96 24.89 -3.41 -12.74
CA ASN A 96 24.93 -2.46 -11.63
C ASN A 96 24.14 -1.15 -11.88
N SER A 97 22.90 -1.27 -12.36
CA SER A 97 22.01 -0.11 -12.52
C SER A 97 21.81 0.61 -11.18
N GLU A 98 22.23 1.87 -11.09
CA GLU A 98 21.95 2.72 -9.94
C GLU A 98 20.50 3.23 -9.97
N MET A 99 19.91 3.36 -8.79
CA MET A 99 18.59 3.93 -8.62
C MET A 99 18.70 5.46 -8.67
N ILE A 100 18.03 6.07 -9.64
CA ILE A 100 18.00 7.53 -9.83
C ILE A 100 16.75 8.07 -9.14
N GLY A 101 16.92 8.96 -8.17
CA GLY A 101 15.79 9.69 -7.58
C GLY A 101 15.22 10.68 -8.60
N VAL A 102 13.95 10.52 -8.95
CA VAL A 102 13.24 11.45 -9.85
C VAL A 102 12.50 12.52 -9.03
N ASP A 103 11.97 12.14 -7.88
CA ASP A 103 11.29 13.01 -6.90
C ASP A 103 11.44 12.40 -5.49
N ASN A 104 10.96 13.10 -4.45
CA ASN A 104 11.07 12.71 -3.03
C ASN A 104 10.67 11.24 -2.75
N ASP A 105 9.66 10.74 -3.46
CA ASP A 105 9.08 9.40 -3.28
C ASP A 105 9.01 8.59 -4.59
N SER A 106 9.80 8.98 -5.61
CA SER A 106 9.83 8.28 -6.89
C SER A 106 11.25 8.01 -7.38
N PHE A 107 11.44 6.80 -7.89
CA PHE A 107 12.73 6.26 -8.27
C PHE A 107 12.68 5.70 -9.67
N ARG A 108 13.75 5.87 -10.44
CA ARG A 108 13.92 5.32 -11.77
C ARG A 108 15.14 4.43 -11.81
N ILE A 109 14.98 3.23 -12.33
CA ILE A 109 16.06 2.25 -12.49
C ILE A 109 16.22 1.98 -13.99
N PRO A 110 17.35 2.34 -14.60
CA PRO A 110 17.63 2.02 -15.99
C PRO A 110 17.91 0.53 -16.15
N LEU A 111 17.07 -0.15 -16.94
CA LEU A 111 17.24 -1.58 -17.21
C LEU A 111 18.18 -1.82 -18.38
N ASN A 112 18.09 -0.98 -19.40
CA ASN A 112 18.96 -0.94 -20.57
C ASN A 112 18.92 0.47 -21.18
N ASP A 113 19.59 0.69 -22.30
CA ASP A 113 19.65 1.97 -23.01
C ASP A 113 18.28 2.52 -23.44
N ARG A 114 17.22 1.69 -23.36
CA ARG A 114 15.92 1.98 -23.92
C ARG A 114 14.73 1.76 -23.00
N ILE A 115 14.90 1.12 -21.85
CA ILE A 115 13.82 0.76 -20.96
C ILE A 115 14.16 1.21 -19.53
N TYR A 116 13.25 1.99 -18.95
CA TYR A 116 13.26 2.40 -17.55
C TYR A 116 12.25 1.60 -16.74
N TYR A 117 12.56 1.41 -15.46
CA TYR A 117 11.66 0.90 -14.45
C TYR A 117 11.44 1.98 -13.41
N ASP A 118 10.25 2.56 -13.40
CA ASP A 118 9.88 3.66 -12.51
C ASP A 118 9.05 3.13 -11.34
N ILE A 119 9.41 3.51 -10.13
CA ILE A 119 8.75 3.14 -8.88
C ILE A 119 8.20 4.41 -8.25
N PHE A 120 6.92 4.41 -7.92
CA PHE A 120 6.23 5.53 -7.28
C PHE A 120 5.59 5.08 -5.97
N HIS A 121 5.76 5.88 -4.93
CA HIS A 121 5.01 5.76 -3.67
C HIS A 121 4.05 6.95 -3.53
N ILE A 122 2.75 6.70 -3.67
CA ILE A 122 1.72 7.75 -3.68
C ILE A 122 0.82 7.59 -2.46
N GLN A 123 0.71 8.63 -1.64
CA GLN A 123 -0.21 8.61 -0.50
C GLN A 123 -1.66 8.73 -0.96
N ARG A 124 -2.51 7.76 -0.58
CA ARG A 124 -3.94 7.74 -0.90
C ARG A 124 -4.83 8.10 0.30
N GLY A 125 -4.26 8.57 1.41
CA GLY A 125 -4.98 8.95 2.63
C GLY A 125 -5.37 7.77 3.51
N TYR A 126 -5.82 8.04 4.75
CA TYR A 126 -6.05 7.00 5.77
C TYR A 126 -4.85 6.06 5.99
N GLY A 127 -3.63 6.57 5.80
CA GLY A 127 -2.40 5.78 5.90
C GLY A 127 -2.19 4.75 4.79
N LEU A 128 -3.00 4.76 3.73
CA LEU A 128 -2.82 3.91 2.55
C LEU A 128 -1.77 4.50 1.61
N ILE A 129 -0.89 3.63 1.13
CA ILE A 129 0.16 3.92 0.17
C ILE A 129 -0.13 3.10 -1.09
N GLU A 130 -0.11 3.76 -2.24
CA GLU A 130 -0.06 3.09 -3.53
C GLU A 130 1.40 2.90 -3.91
N ARG A 131 1.77 1.66 -4.25
CA ARG A 131 3.04 1.31 -4.85
C ARG A 131 2.78 1.05 -6.33
N ARG A 132 3.30 1.91 -7.18
CA ARG A 132 3.16 1.78 -8.62
C ARG A 132 4.51 1.56 -9.26
N ASP A 133 4.60 0.52 -10.06
CA ASP A 133 5.78 0.18 -10.84
C ASP A 133 5.44 0.25 -12.34
N ASP A 134 6.10 1.15 -13.06
CA ASP A 134 5.90 1.36 -14.49
C ASP A 134 7.15 0.94 -15.28
N VAL A 135 6.95 0.25 -16.40
CA VAL A 135 8.01 -0.04 -17.38
C VAL A 135 7.83 0.89 -18.57
N VAL A 136 8.82 1.74 -18.81
CA VAL A 136 8.72 2.88 -19.72
C VAL A 136 9.78 2.79 -20.82
N ASP A 137 9.42 3.08 -22.07
CA ASP A 137 10.38 3.27 -23.16
C ASP A 137 11.07 4.64 -23.02
N ALA A 138 12.39 4.63 -22.91
CA ALA A 138 13.21 5.83 -22.72
C ALA A 138 13.13 6.84 -23.87
N LYS A 139 12.88 6.41 -25.12
CA LYS A 139 12.82 7.35 -26.26
C LYS A 139 11.46 7.99 -26.42
N THR A 140 10.39 7.22 -26.21
CA THR A 140 9.02 7.69 -26.44
C THR A 140 8.33 8.18 -25.17
N GLY A 141 8.82 7.76 -24.00
CA GLY A 141 8.15 7.98 -22.71
C GLY A 141 6.89 7.14 -22.53
N GLU A 142 6.63 6.17 -23.41
CA GLU A 142 5.43 5.35 -23.37
C GLU A 142 5.52 4.28 -22.28
N VAL A 143 4.48 4.20 -21.43
CA VAL A 143 4.35 3.15 -20.41
C VAL A 143 3.87 1.87 -21.07
N MET A 144 4.70 0.85 -21.10
CA MET A 144 4.37 -0.46 -21.68
C MET A 144 3.60 -1.33 -20.69
N LEU A 145 3.98 -1.28 -19.41
CA LEU A 145 3.44 -2.12 -18.36
C LEU A 145 3.34 -1.29 -17.08
N ARG A 146 2.23 -1.45 -16.37
CA ARG A 146 2.00 -0.82 -15.07
C ARG A 146 1.54 -1.86 -14.08
N TYR A 147 2.19 -1.90 -12.93
CA TYR A 147 1.78 -2.68 -11.80
C TYR A 147 1.39 -1.76 -10.66
N VAL A 148 0.24 -1.99 -10.05
CA VAL A 148 -0.25 -1.21 -8.92
C VAL A 148 -0.57 -2.14 -7.76
N ASP A 149 -0.06 -1.81 -6.58
CA ASP A 149 -0.37 -2.46 -5.31
C ASP A 149 -0.71 -1.40 -4.25
N PHE A 150 -1.45 -1.79 -3.23
CA PHE A 150 -1.78 -0.92 -2.11
C PHE A 150 -1.48 -1.62 -0.80
N ASP A 151 -0.90 -0.88 0.14
CA ASP A 151 -0.66 -1.32 1.50
C ASP A 151 -0.80 -0.18 2.51
N ALA A 152 -0.75 -0.49 3.80
CA ALA A 152 -0.71 0.50 4.87
C ALA A 152 0.12 -0.03 6.03
N GLY A 153 1.02 0.78 6.60
CA GLY A 153 1.75 0.37 7.79
C GLY A 153 2.94 1.26 8.15
N PRO A 154 3.42 1.17 9.41
CA PRO A 154 4.49 2.01 9.97
C PRO A 154 5.89 1.74 9.39
N LEU A 155 6.02 0.83 8.44
CA LEU A 155 7.30 0.44 7.84
C LEU A 155 7.92 1.49 6.92
N HIS A 156 7.22 2.59 6.63
CA HIS A 156 7.75 3.60 5.74
C HIS A 156 8.28 4.82 6.49
N HIS A 157 7.49 5.63 7.19
CA HIS A 157 8.05 6.76 7.93
C HIS A 157 7.16 7.06 9.15
N ILE A 158 7.74 7.13 10.36
CA ILE A 158 7.16 7.57 11.66
C ILE A 158 6.61 6.43 12.57
N PRO A 159 6.93 6.43 13.88
CA PRO A 159 6.55 5.37 14.81
C PRO A 159 5.07 5.52 15.20
N SER A 160 4.15 4.97 14.40
CA SER A 160 2.75 4.84 14.80
C SER A 160 2.56 3.66 15.75
N PHE A 161 3.23 3.67 16.91
CA PHE A 161 3.01 2.70 17.99
C PHE A 161 1.53 2.62 18.44
N GLY A 162 0.70 3.61 18.07
CA GLY A 162 -0.68 3.72 18.49
C GLY A 162 -1.77 3.18 17.56
N ARG A 163 -1.48 2.72 16.32
CA ARG A 163 -2.54 2.33 15.34
C ARG A 163 -2.27 1.00 14.64
N ILE A 164 -2.05 -0.05 15.43
CA ILE A 164 -1.78 -1.42 14.92
C ILE A 164 -2.93 -1.92 14.03
N TRP A 165 -4.17 -1.49 14.27
CA TRP A 165 -5.35 -1.84 13.47
C TRP A 165 -5.35 -1.26 12.06
N MET A 166 -4.49 -0.28 11.77
CA MET A 166 -4.36 0.33 10.44
C MET A 166 -3.34 -0.36 9.54
N ASN A 167 -2.63 -1.37 10.05
CA ASN A 167 -1.71 -2.14 9.22
C ASN A 167 -2.49 -3.00 8.23
N LYS A 168 -2.25 -2.82 6.93
CA LYS A 168 -2.80 -3.63 5.86
C LYS A 168 -1.65 -4.25 5.09
N PRO A 169 -1.65 -5.58 4.91
CA PRO A 169 -0.71 -6.21 4.01
C PRO A 169 -0.96 -5.69 2.59
N SER A 170 -0.05 -5.97 1.68
CA SER A 170 -0.29 -5.62 0.28
C SER A 170 -1.47 -6.42 -0.28
N CYS A 171 -2.19 -5.84 -1.25
CA CYS A 171 -3.33 -6.48 -1.93
C CYS A 171 -2.97 -7.85 -2.51
N ARG A 172 -1.69 -8.03 -2.81
CA ARG A 172 -1.05 -9.22 -3.37
C ARG A 172 -1.15 -10.47 -2.52
N TYR A 173 -1.30 -10.33 -1.20
CA TYR A 173 -1.50 -11.48 -0.31
C TYR A 173 -2.95 -12.01 -0.35
N ASN A 174 -3.88 -11.24 -0.93
CA ASN A 174 -5.32 -11.53 -0.93
C ASN A 174 -5.88 -11.94 -2.31
N LYS A 175 -5.07 -11.95 -3.37
CA LYS A 175 -5.47 -12.34 -4.73
C LYS A 175 -4.29 -12.94 -5.52
N GLU A 176 -4.63 -13.65 -6.60
CA GLU A 176 -3.78 -14.16 -7.71
C GLU A 176 -3.00 -13.04 -8.44
N ILE A 177 -2.30 -12.20 -7.70
CA ILE A 177 -1.49 -11.11 -8.23
C ILE A 177 -0.05 -11.61 -8.27
N PRO A 178 0.65 -11.52 -9.42
CA PRO A 178 1.94 -12.14 -9.57
C PRO A 178 2.95 -11.71 -8.48
N ARG A 179 3.76 -12.65 -7.98
CA ARG A 179 5.19 -12.41 -7.64
C ARG A 179 5.77 -11.01 -7.89
N SER A 180 6.42 -10.31 -6.95
CA SER A 180 7.40 -9.28 -7.31
C SER A 180 8.55 -10.00 -8.00
N SER A 181 8.82 -11.26 -7.63
CA SER A 181 9.62 -12.20 -8.41
C SER A 181 9.00 -12.60 -9.76
N GLU A 182 7.70 -12.40 -10.01
CA GLU A 182 7.01 -12.66 -11.29
C GLU A 182 6.83 -11.41 -12.15
N ILE A 183 6.78 -10.22 -11.55
CA ILE A 183 7.01 -8.94 -12.22
C ILE A 183 8.48 -8.82 -12.56
N LEU A 184 9.37 -9.27 -11.66
CA LEU A 184 10.77 -9.52 -11.94
C LEU A 184 10.96 -10.73 -12.87
N SER A 185 10.02 -11.69 -12.96
CA SER A 185 10.06 -12.76 -13.97
C SER A 185 9.47 -12.32 -15.31
N MET A 186 8.59 -11.32 -15.32
CA MET A 186 8.14 -10.62 -16.52
C MET A 186 9.22 -9.66 -16.99
N LYS A 187 9.91 -8.97 -16.07
CA LYS A 187 11.21 -8.32 -16.28
C LYS A 187 12.23 -9.35 -16.77
N SER A 188 12.23 -10.59 -16.24
CA SER A 188 13.02 -11.70 -16.76
C SER A 188 12.41 -12.38 -18.00
N LYS A 189 11.23 -12.01 -18.48
CA LYS A 189 10.70 -12.44 -19.78
C LYS A 189 11.07 -11.39 -20.82
N PHE A 190 11.04 -10.10 -20.46
CA PHE A 190 11.69 -9.02 -21.21
C PHE A 190 13.21 -9.23 -21.29
N LEU A 191 13.87 -9.68 -20.21
CA LEU A 191 15.32 -9.96 -20.17
C LEU A 191 15.68 -11.42 -20.53
N GLY A 192 14.75 -12.36 -20.39
CA GLY A 192 14.94 -13.81 -20.58
C GLY A 192 14.15 -14.40 -21.74
N MET A 193 13.68 -13.57 -22.65
CA MET A 193 13.52 -13.90 -24.08
C MET A 193 14.85 -14.35 -24.74
N LYS A 194 15.82 -14.83 -23.96
CA LYS A 194 17.04 -15.55 -24.35
C LYS A 194 16.77 -17.03 -24.62
N SER A 195 15.69 -17.63 -24.11
CA SER A 195 15.41 -19.08 -24.31
C SER A 195 14.84 -19.45 -25.68
N LYS A 196 14.40 -18.48 -26.49
CA LYS A 196 14.15 -18.68 -27.94
C LYS A 196 15.43 -18.55 -28.80
N PHE A 197 16.59 -18.26 -28.21
CA PHE A 197 17.87 -18.11 -28.92
C PHE A 197 18.84 -19.29 -28.70
N LYS A 198 18.33 -20.46 -28.27
CA LYS A 198 18.99 -21.75 -28.41
C LYS A 198 18.01 -22.74 -29.03
N GLY A 199 17.92 -22.73 -30.35
CA GLY A 199 17.10 -23.68 -31.12
C GLY A 199 16.60 -23.07 -32.42
N GLY A 200 17.49 -23.01 -33.40
CA GLY A 200 17.28 -22.48 -34.75
C GLY A 200 18.63 -22.22 -35.40
#